data_AF-A0A034WXJ2-F1
#
_entry.id   AF-A0A034WXJ2-F1
#
_cell.length_a   1.000
_cell.length_b   1.000
_cell.length_c   1.000
_cell.angle_alpha   90.00
_cell.angle_beta   90.00
_cell.angle_gamma   90.00
#
_symmetry.space_group_name_H-M   'P 1'
#
loop_
_entity.id
_entity.type
_entity.pdbx_description
1 polymer ?
#
loop_
_entity_poly.entity_id
_entity_poly.type
_entity_poly.pdbx_seq_one_letter_code
_entity_poly.pdbx_strand_id
1 'polypeptide(L)'
;GLCRRTTENSHQSHSFLHVKAMLSLGRVVLWALLVCVVAATPVCIESGTSRVTYTCSGFTSHAHFDEFLRREFTPDRYSRVQFLLHDSNLDYLPPRAFDGTMASVVEFRNVRVHGHTPTSDDHPFTGVTSWLKKVIFSDGSTVPPSWGLLAPLTKLEEVILLNMHYVNLSNSFNELPKSVKRVRVLNSTILGVDPHWLAGLENLEGLHVENSNINSFARTMLPKPAHNLTSLTLRNANLTSLPVDLTDEAPLLTTLNLQHNAIKSFEADSFTPLLTRRTDAAAFLDENPLDCDCHARFLNQIPASWTAPPCSTPERLRGRLVKNIGISQLICAPASRRR
;
A
#
# COMPACT_ATOMS: atom_id res chain seq x y z
N GLY A 1 -80.04 2.53 53.26
CA GLY A 1 -79.69 3.91 53.69
C GLY A 1 -79.01 3.81 55.03
N LEU A 2 -78.05 4.62 55.43
CA LEU A 2 -77.47 5.89 54.97
C LEU A 2 -75.93 5.74 55.08
N CYS A 3 -75.09 6.24 54.19
CA CYS A 3 -74.71 7.64 53.92
C CYS A 3 -73.99 8.36 55.08
N ARG A 4 -72.72 8.74 54.81
CA ARG A 4 -71.98 9.93 55.32
C ARG A 4 -71.61 9.93 56.82
N ARG A 5 -70.52 10.52 57.30
CA ARG A 5 -69.55 11.53 56.80
C ARG A 5 -68.35 11.54 57.78
N THR A 6 -67.14 11.85 57.25
CA THR A 6 -66.12 12.82 57.74
C THR A 6 -66.18 13.29 59.20
N THR A 7 -65.13 13.52 59.98
CA THR A 7 -63.66 13.70 59.86
C THR A 7 -63.24 14.17 61.27
N GLU A 8 -62.09 13.76 61.80
CA GLU A 8 -61.06 14.62 62.43
C GLU A 8 -60.11 13.81 63.30
N ASN A 9 -58.86 14.26 63.28
CA ASN A 9 -57.66 13.57 63.73
C ASN A 9 -57.19 14.07 65.11
N SER A 10 -56.38 13.22 65.75
CA SER A 10 -55.48 13.50 66.89
C SER A 10 -56.16 13.54 68.26
N HIS A 11 -55.62 13.02 69.37
CA HIS A 11 -54.26 12.62 69.74
C HIS A 11 -54.38 11.66 70.94
N GLN A 12 -53.59 10.57 70.97
CA GLN A 12 -52.82 10.19 72.17
C GLN A 12 -51.83 9.09 71.82
N SER A 13 -50.57 9.34 72.17
CA SER A 13 -49.40 8.52 71.89
C SER A 13 -48.93 7.86 73.18
N HIS A 14 -48.77 6.54 73.18
CA HIS A 14 -47.82 5.71 73.95
C HIS A 14 -47.96 4.31 73.30
N SER A 15 -46.99 3.72 72.61
CA SER A 15 -45.68 3.29 73.12
C SER A 15 -44.74 2.89 71.97
N PHE A 16 -43.47 3.33 72.11
CA PHE A 16 -42.21 2.69 71.70
C PHE A 16 -41.92 2.31 70.22
N LEU A 17 -41.36 3.32 69.54
CA LEU A 17 -40.10 3.40 68.78
C LEU A 17 -39.67 2.35 67.72
N HIS A 18 -39.02 2.90 66.70
CA HIS A 18 -39.00 2.50 65.31
C HIS A 18 -37.60 2.83 64.71
N VAL A 19 -37.18 2.05 63.69
CA VAL A 19 -36.27 2.35 62.55
C VAL A 19 -34.74 2.42 62.72
N LYS A 20 -34.01 1.63 61.88
CA LYS A 20 -33.01 2.00 60.80
C LYS A 20 -32.05 0.81 60.54
N ALA A 21 -32.02 0.18 59.36
CA ALA A 21 -31.38 0.53 58.07
C ALA A 21 -29.89 0.11 57.94
N MET A 22 -29.57 -0.49 56.76
CA MET A 22 -28.27 -0.66 56.05
C MET A 22 -27.47 -2.00 56.07
N LEU A 23 -26.89 -2.26 54.88
CA LEU A 23 -25.79 -3.17 54.46
C LEU A 23 -26.15 -4.67 54.26
N SER A 24 -25.64 -5.45 53.31
CA SER A 24 -24.88 -5.29 52.06
C SER A 24 -24.58 -6.72 51.53
N LEU A 25 -24.21 -6.83 50.25
CA LEU A 25 -23.48 -7.95 49.61
C LEU A 25 -24.21 -9.29 49.36
N GLY A 26 -24.34 -9.63 48.07
CA GLY A 26 -24.46 -11.03 47.66
C GLY A 26 -25.05 -11.28 46.29
N ARG A 27 -24.32 -10.93 45.21
CA ARG A 27 -24.19 -11.66 43.92
C ARG A 27 -23.78 -10.72 42.78
N VAL A 28 -22.48 -10.47 42.68
CA VAL A 28 -21.85 -10.02 41.43
C VAL A 28 -21.45 -11.29 40.68
N VAL A 29 -22.07 -11.55 39.54
CA VAL A 29 -21.59 -12.55 38.58
C VAL A 29 -20.44 -11.90 37.84
N LEU A 30 -19.20 -12.19 38.27
CA LEU A 30 -18.00 -11.78 37.58
C LEU A 30 -17.76 -12.77 36.42
N TRP A 31 -18.25 -12.46 35.22
CA TRP A 31 -17.67 -13.05 34.02
C TRP A 31 -16.33 -12.36 33.77
N ALA A 32 -15.28 -12.85 34.42
CA ALA A 32 -13.92 -12.54 34.00
C ALA A 32 -13.72 -13.23 32.65
N LEU A 33 -13.90 -12.47 31.56
CA LEU A 33 -13.25 -12.77 30.30
C LEU A 33 -11.74 -12.68 30.57
N LEU A 34 -11.14 -13.80 30.98
CA LEU A 34 -9.73 -14.05 30.73
C LEU A 34 -9.58 -14.14 29.22
N VAL A 35 -9.49 -12.97 28.58
CA VAL A 35 -8.66 -12.86 27.39
C VAL A 35 -7.26 -13.11 27.94
N CYS A 36 -6.83 -14.38 27.91
CA CYS A 36 -5.42 -14.68 27.92
C CYS A 36 -4.87 -13.95 26.69
N VAL A 37 -4.38 -12.73 26.89
CA VAL A 37 -3.36 -12.19 26.02
C VAL A 37 -2.18 -13.10 26.28
N VAL A 38 -2.14 -14.25 25.61
CA VAL A 38 -0.90 -14.97 25.44
C VAL A 38 -0.07 -13.99 24.65
N ALA A 39 0.78 -13.22 25.34
CA ALA A 39 1.88 -12.56 24.69
C ALA A 39 2.63 -13.71 24.01
N ALA A 40 2.50 -13.80 22.68
CA ALA A 40 3.11 -14.87 21.93
C ALA A 40 4.60 -14.85 22.27
N THR A 41 5.09 -15.96 22.82
CA THR A 41 6.52 -16.08 23.14
C THR A 41 7.30 -15.91 21.85
N PRO A 42 8.38 -15.11 21.83
CA PRO A 42 9.20 -14.95 20.65
C PRO A 42 9.59 -16.31 20.09
N VAL A 43 9.44 -16.49 18.79
CA VAL A 43 9.70 -17.78 18.15
C VAL A 43 10.20 -17.57 16.73
N CYS A 44 11.12 -18.43 16.29
CA CYS A 44 11.54 -18.52 14.91
C CYS A 44 11.44 -19.97 14.43
N ILE A 45 10.75 -20.18 13.31
CA ILE A 45 10.47 -21.50 12.75
C ILE A 45 10.90 -21.53 11.28
N GLU A 46 11.65 -22.57 10.92
CA GLU A 46 11.96 -22.90 9.54
C GLU A 46 10.84 -23.74 8.94
N SER A 47 10.38 -23.37 7.74
CA SER A 47 9.39 -24.13 7.00
C SER A 47 9.74 -24.21 5.51
N GLY A 48 9.31 -25.29 4.86
CA GLY A 48 9.58 -25.56 3.44
C GLY A 48 10.85 -26.38 3.22
N THR A 49 10.94 -27.03 2.05
CA THR A 49 12.06 -27.92 1.70
C THR A 49 12.99 -27.33 0.64
N SER A 50 12.45 -26.66 -0.39
CA SER A 50 13.24 -26.06 -1.49
C SER A 50 13.18 -24.53 -1.56
N ARG A 51 12.14 -23.93 -0.97
CA ARG A 51 12.01 -22.50 -0.71
C ARG A 51 11.80 -22.33 0.79
N VAL A 52 12.88 -22.06 1.50
CA VAL A 52 12.83 -21.99 2.94
C VAL A 52 12.26 -20.64 3.36
N THR A 53 11.18 -20.70 4.12
CA THR A 53 10.62 -19.54 4.79
C THR A 53 11.01 -19.63 6.26
N TYR A 54 11.87 -18.71 6.68
CA TYR A 54 12.28 -18.57 8.06
C TYR A 54 11.42 -17.49 8.71
N THR A 55 10.50 -17.93 9.55
CA THR A 55 9.42 -17.10 10.10
C THR A 55 9.68 -16.83 11.56
N CYS A 56 9.86 -15.57 11.92
CA CYS A 56 10.01 -15.09 13.28
C CYS A 56 8.81 -14.23 13.68
N SER A 57 8.37 -14.34 14.93
CA SER A 57 7.28 -13.51 15.46
C SER A 57 7.36 -13.27 16.96
N GLY A 58 6.57 -12.31 17.44
CA GLY A 58 6.49 -11.95 18.85
C GLY A 58 7.72 -11.24 19.38
N PHE A 59 8.58 -10.67 18.52
CA PHE A 59 9.78 -9.98 18.98
C PHE A 59 9.40 -8.64 19.62
N THR A 60 9.90 -8.38 20.84
CA THR A 60 9.63 -7.14 21.59
C THR A 60 10.89 -6.31 21.85
N SER A 61 12.07 -6.84 21.50
CA SER A 61 13.37 -6.22 21.70
C SER A 61 14.35 -6.68 20.61
N HIS A 62 15.27 -5.81 20.21
CA HIS A 62 16.39 -6.12 19.32
C HIS A 62 17.19 -7.36 19.78
N ALA A 63 17.29 -7.60 21.08
CA ALA A 63 18.02 -8.74 21.66
C ALA A 63 17.47 -10.10 21.20
N HIS A 64 16.19 -10.17 20.81
CA HIS A 64 15.57 -11.42 20.34
C HIS A 64 16.17 -11.92 19.02
N PHE A 65 16.83 -11.04 18.23
CA PHE A 65 17.59 -11.47 17.06
C PHE A 65 18.83 -12.30 17.44
N ASP A 66 19.38 -12.14 18.64
CA ASP A 66 20.52 -12.95 19.07
C ASP A 66 20.08 -14.17 19.88
N GLU A 67 18.95 -14.08 20.58
CA GLU A 67 18.42 -15.17 21.41
C GLU A 67 17.68 -16.26 20.60
N PHE A 68 16.85 -15.87 19.62
CA PHE A 68 15.94 -16.80 18.93
C PHE A 68 16.35 -17.11 17.49
N LEU A 69 17.20 -16.28 16.89
CA LEU A 69 17.59 -16.43 15.50
C LEU A 69 18.71 -17.47 15.36
N ARG A 70 18.47 -18.46 14.50
CA ARG A 70 19.53 -19.36 14.03
C ARG A 70 20.23 -18.71 12.83
N ARG A 71 21.57 -18.76 12.83
CA ARG A 71 22.41 -18.11 11.81
C ARG A 71 23.21 -19.11 10.95
N GLU A 72 22.82 -20.38 10.97
CA GLU A 72 23.54 -21.49 10.33
C GLU A 72 22.95 -21.91 8.97
N PHE A 73 22.57 -20.93 8.15
CA PHE A 73 22.10 -21.18 6.79
C PHE A 73 23.30 -21.30 5.85
N THR A 74 23.41 -22.42 5.14
CA THR A 74 24.55 -22.72 4.26
C THR A 74 24.11 -22.82 2.78
N PRO A 75 24.92 -22.31 1.81
CA PRO A 75 24.52 -22.24 0.40
C PRO A 75 24.26 -23.60 -0.27
N ASP A 76 24.92 -24.66 0.22
CA ASP A 76 24.75 -26.05 -0.22
C ASP A 76 23.37 -26.62 0.10
N ARG A 77 22.71 -26.10 1.14
CA ARG A 77 21.38 -26.55 1.58
C ARG A 77 20.25 -25.67 1.09
N TYR A 78 20.48 -24.38 0.88
CA TYR A 78 19.41 -23.41 0.64
C TYR A 78 19.67 -22.56 -0.62
N SER A 79 18.78 -22.69 -1.61
CA SER A 79 18.87 -21.91 -2.86
C SER A 79 18.24 -20.52 -2.77
N ARG A 80 17.22 -20.34 -1.93
CA ARG A 80 16.56 -19.07 -1.61
C ARG A 80 15.93 -19.13 -0.21
N VAL A 81 16.26 -18.15 0.62
CA VAL A 81 15.63 -17.96 1.94
C VAL A 81 14.73 -16.74 1.89
N GLN A 82 13.49 -16.89 2.34
CA GLN A 82 12.58 -15.79 2.66
C GLN A 82 12.54 -15.65 4.18
N PHE A 83 13.00 -14.51 4.67
CA PHE A 83 12.89 -14.14 6.08
C PHE A 83 11.59 -13.38 6.28
N LEU A 84 10.71 -13.87 7.15
CA LEU A 84 9.48 -13.20 7.52
C LEU A 84 9.54 -12.85 9.00
N LEU A 85 9.55 -11.55 9.32
CA LEU A 85 9.26 -11.07 10.68
C LEU A 85 7.82 -10.59 10.73
N HIS A 86 7.02 -11.15 11.62
CA HIS A 86 5.63 -10.70 11.78
C HIS A 86 5.21 -10.49 13.23
N ASP A 87 4.15 -9.69 13.42
CA ASP A 87 3.50 -9.47 14.72
C ASP A 87 4.50 -9.16 15.84
N SER A 88 5.36 -8.16 15.58
CA SER A 88 6.50 -7.83 16.43
C SER A 88 6.56 -6.32 16.71
N ASN A 89 7.04 -5.94 17.89
CA ASN A 89 7.07 -4.57 18.38
C ASN A 89 8.45 -4.27 18.98
N LEU A 90 9.39 -3.91 18.11
CA LEU A 90 10.81 -3.75 18.41
C LEU A 90 11.15 -2.35 18.90
N ASP A 91 12.13 -2.25 19.78
CA ASP A 91 12.81 -1.00 20.10
C ASP A 91 13.62 -0.48 18.91
N TYR A 92 14.45 -1.29 18.26
CA TYR A 92 15.10 -0.99 16.98
C TYR A 92 15.51 -2.27 16.23
N LEU A 93 15.96 -2.14 14.98
CA LEU A 93 16.59 -3.24 14.25
C LEU A 93 18.09 -3.28 14.56
N PRO A 94 18.63 -4.36 15.16
CA PRO A 94 20.03 -4.40 15.56
C PRO A 94 20.97 -4.41 14.34
N PRO A 95 22.22 -3.95 14.48
CA PRO A 95 23.26 -4.20 13.48
C PRO A 95 23.35 -5.69 13.16
N ARG A 96 23.60 -6.04 11.90
CA ARG A 96 23.72 -7.46 11.47
C ARG A 96 22.49 -8.32 11.81
N ALA A 97 21.29 -7.73 11.89
CA ALA A 97 20.04 -8.44 12.21
C ALA A 97 19.82 -9.70 11.35
N PHE A 98 20.17 -9.63 10.06
CA PHE A 98 19.98 -10.73 9.11
C PHE A 98 21.26 -11.49 8.76
N ASP A 99 22.36 -11.20 9.45
CA ASP A 99 23.64 -11.85 9.20
C ASP A 99 23.57 -13.36 9.44
N GLY A 100 24.17 -14.15 8.55
CA GLY A 100 24.09 -15.62 8.54
C GLY A 100 22.74 -16.22 8.11
N THR A 101 21.73 -15.41 7.75
CA THR A 101 20.42 -15.92 7.31
C THR A 101 20.35 -16.26 5.82
N MET A 102 21.29 -15.72 5.02
CA MET A 102 21.24 -15.78 3.55
C MET A 102 19.93 -15.28 2.93
N ALA A 103 19.21 -14.38 3.61
CA ALA A 103 17.90 -13.90 3.18
C ALA A 103 17.97 -13.25 1.78
N SER A 104 17.22 -13.83 0.85
CA SER A 104 17.00 -13.28 -0.50
C SER A 104 15.74 -12.41 -0.56
N VAL A 105 14.82 -12.61 0.39
CA VAL A 105 13.62 -11.82 0.60
C VAL A 105 13.53 -11.53 2.09
N VAL A 106 13.25 -10.29 2.47
CA VAL A 106 12.90 -9.91 3.84
C VAL A 106 11.51 -9.29 3.82
N GLU A 107 10.60 -9.84 4.62
CA GLU A 107 9.24 -9.33 4.79
C GLU A 107 9.01 -8.93 6.24
N PHE A 108 8.53 -7.71 6.44
CA PHE A 108 8.01 -7.19 7.70
C PHE A 108 6.49 -7.12 7.60
N ARG A 109 5.78 -7.84 8.46
CA ARG A 109 4.31 -7.88 8.47
C ARG A 109 3.76 -7.54 9.84
N ASN A 110 3.00 -6.45 9.97
CA ASN A 110 2.56 -5.94 11.28
C ASN A 110 3.75 -5.81 12.28
N VAL A 111 4.87 -5.23 11.81
CA VAL A 111 6.07 -5.00 12.62
C VAL A 111 6.21 -3.53 12.94
N ARG A 112 6.30 -3.18 14.21
CA ARG A 112 6.59 -1.80 14.65
C ARG A 112 8.04 -1.69 15.11
N VAL A 113 8.70 -0.62 14.70
CA VAL A 113 10.06 -0.27 15.10
C VAL A 113 10.03 1.16 15.63
N HIS A 114 10.37 1.36 16.91
CA HIS A 114 10.19 2.66 17.59
C HIS A 114 11.42 3.57 17.52
N GLY A 115 12.60 2.98 17.44
CA GLY A 115 13.89 3.64 17.57
C GLY A 115 14.79 3.41 16.37
N HIS A 116 15.96 4.03 16.43
CA HIS A 116 16.99 3.97 15.40
C HIS A 116 18.07 2.98 15.82
N THR A 117 18.65 2.27 14.85
CA THR A 117 19.85 1.49 15.08
C THR A 117 20.95 2.41 15.63
N PRO A 118 21.61 2.07 16.75
CA PRO A 118 22.74 2.84 17.26
C PRO A 118 23.81 3.02 16.19
N THR A 119 24.49 4.17 16.19
CA THR A 119 25.62 4.41 15.28
C THR A 119 26.73 3.40 15.56
N SER A 120 26.96 2.52 14.59
CA SER A 120 28.09 1.59 14.53
C SER A 120 28.56 1.48 13.07
N ASP A 121 29.70 0.82 12.85
CA ASP A 121 30.18 0.52 11.50
C ASP A 121 29.22 -0.45 10.75
N ASP A 122 28.38 -1.17 11.49
CA ASP A 122 27.48 -2.20 10.99
C ASP A 122 26.03 -1.73 10.87
N HIS A 123 25.41 -1.98 9.72
CA HIS A 123 24.00 -1.67 9.48
C HIS A 123 23.11 -2.91 9.72
N PRO A 124 21.78 -2.75 9.86
CA PRO A 124 20.89 -3.90 10.14
C PRO A 124 20.91 -5.00 9.08
N PHE A 125 21.23 -4.63 7.85
CA PHE A 125 21.32 -5.54 6.72
C PHE A 125 22.76 -6.01 6.42
N THR A 126 23.73 -5.72 7.29
CA THR A 126 25.09 -6.27 7.15
C THR A 126 24.99 -7.80 7.11
N GLY A 127 25.75 -8.43 6.20
CA GLY A 127 25.71 -9.88 5.95
C GLY A 127 24.76 -10.31 4.83
N VAL A 128 23.76 -9.49 4.46
CA VAL A 128 22.82 -9.79 3.36
C VAL A 128 22.85 -8.79 2.19
N THR A 129 23.80 -7.84 2.21
CA THR A 129 23.95 -6.77 1.20
C THR A 129 24.09 -7.27 -0.24
N SER A 130 24.75 -8.41 -0.44
CA SER A 130 24.98 -9.03 -1.75
C SER A 130 23.97 -10.12 -2.10
N TRP A 131 22.94 -10.33 -1.27
CA TRP A 131 22.00 -11.45 -1.40
C TRP A 131 20.54 -10.99 -1.51
N LEU A 132 20.18 -9.96 -0.75
CA LEU A 132 18.81 -9.51 -0.60
C LEU A 132 18.29 -8.87 -1.89
N LYS A 133 17.25 -9.49 -2.49
CA LYS A 133 16.65 -9.06 -3.75
C LYS A 133 15.32 -8.35 -3.59
N LYS A 134 14.61 -8.61 -2.50
CA LYS A 134 13.27 -8.10 -2.28
C LYS A 134 13.05 -7.74 -0.83
N VAL A 135 12.46 -6.56 -0.60
CA VAL A 135 11.98 -6.13 0.70
C VAL A 135 10.48 -5.85 0.61
N ILE A 136 9.73 -6.36 1.59
CA ILE A 136 8.28 -6.21 1.68
C ILE A 136 7.96 -5.61 3.04
N PHE A 137 7.22 -4.52 3.06
CA PHE A 137 6.57 -4.00 4.27
C PHE A 137 5.07 -4.16 4.10
N SER A 138 4.43 -4.84 5.05
CA SER A 138 3.02 -5.14 4.98
C SER A 138 2.27 -4.95 6.29
N ASP A 139 0.94 -4.83 6.16
CA ASP A 139 -0.02 -4.82 7.26
C ASP A 139 0.33 -3.77 8.34
N GLY A 140 0.58 -2.54 7.89
CA GLY A 140 0.85 -1.40 8.78
C GLY A 140 2.23 -1.38 9.44
N SER A 141 3.22 -2.11 8.89
CA SER A 141 4.59 -2.13 9.42
C SER A 141 5.28 -0.75 9.38
N THR A 142 6.23 -0.51 10.27
CA THR A 142 7.10 0.68 10.21
C THR A 142 8.03 0.59 9.01
N VAL A 143 8.01 1.60 8.13
CA VAL A 143 9.02 1.79 7.08
C VAL A 143 10.20 2.61 7.61
N PRO A 144 11.40 2.52 7.00
CA PRO A 144 12.54 3.33 7.40
C PRO A 144 12.23 4.84 7.32
N PRO A 145 12.79 5.67 8.23
CA PRO A 145 12.64 7.12 8.15
C PRO A 145 13.32 7.70 6.89
N SER A 146 14.39 7.05 6.42
CA SER A 146 14.93 7.25 5.07
C SER A 146 15.17 5.90 4.40
N TRP A 147 14.82 5.81 3.11
CA TRP A 147 15.11 4.66 2.26
C TRP A 147 16.60 4.49 1.96
N GLY A 148 17.44 5.49 2.28
CA GLY A 148 18.90 5.35 2.28
C GLY A 148 19.42 4.24 3.19
N LEU A 149 18.63 3.79 4.17
CA LEU A 149 18.92 2.58 4.97
C LEU A 149 19.17 1.33 4.08
N LEU A 150 18.53 1.28 2.90
CA LEU A 150 18.64 0.16 1.96
C LEU A 150 19.72 0.38 0.90
N ALA A 151 20.38 1.55 0.84
CA ALA A 151 21.39 1.87 -0.17
C ALA A 151 22.55 0.85 -0.30
N PRO A 152 23.04 0.20 0.79
CA PRO A 152 24.08 -0.82 0.68
C PRO A 152 23.64 -2.14 0.00
N LEU A 153 22.34 -2.35 -0.22
CA LEU A 153 21.81 -3.60 -0.76
C LEU A 153 21.97 -3.68 -2.29
N THR A 154 23.18 -3.99 -2.75
CA THR A 154 23.58 -3.99 -4.17
C THR A 154 22.80 -4.93 -5.10
N LYS A 155 22.05 -5.88 -4.54
CA LYS A 155 21.19 -6.82 -5.30
C LYS A 155 19.70 -6.59 -5.09
N LEU A 156 19.30 -5.54 -4.37
CA LEU A 156 17.88 -5.24 -4.15
C LEU A 156 17.24 -4.82 -5.46
N GLU A 157 16.23 -5.57 -5.91
CA GLU A 157 15.53 -5.34 -7.17
C GLU A 157 14.10 -4.85 -6.97
N GLU A 158 13.45 -5.21 -5.85
CA GLU A 158 12.02 -4.95 -5.65
C GLU A 158 11.69 -4.50 -4.23
N VAL A 159 10.96 -3.40 -4.13
CA VAL A 159 10.39 -2.86 -2.88
C VAL A 159 8.88 -2.92 -2.97
N ILE A 160 8.24 -3.53 -1.98
CA ILE A 160 6.78 -3.69 -1.92
C ILE A 160 6.23 -3.10 -0.62
N LEU A 161 5.24 -2.23 -0.76
CA LEU A 161 4.38 -1.73 0.31
C LEU A 161 2.98 -2.32 0.09
N LEU A 162 2.50 -3.13 1.02
CA LEU A 162 1.24 -3.89 0.87
C LEU A 162 0.34 -3.71 2.09
N ASN A 163 -0.95 -3.37 1.90
CA ASN A 163 -1.88 -3.20 3.02
C ASN A 163 -1.35 -2.19 4.08
N MET A 164 -0.71 -1.12 3.61
CA MET A 164 -0.11 -0.10 4.46
C MET A 164 -1.06 1.08 4.65
N HIS A 165 -0.95 1.78 5.78
CA HIS A 165 -1.73 2.97 6.05
C HIS A 165 -0.83 4.21 6.11
N TYR A 166 -1.30 5.32 5.54
CA TYR A 166 -0.62 6.61 5.55
C TYR A 166 0.79 6.58 4.95
N VAL A 167 0.99 5.81 3.88
CA VAL A 167 2.26 5.74 3.16
C VAL A 167 2.65 7.13 2.66
N ASN A 168 3.84 7.58 3.05
CA ASN A 168 4.44 8.80 2.52
C ASN A 168 5.43 8.42 1.40
N LEU A 169 5.10 8.77 0.16
CA LEU A 169 5.99 8.56 -0.99
C LEU A 169 6.96 9.75 -1.09
N SER A 170 7.96 9.78 -0.20
CA SER A 170 8.93 10.87 -0.05
C SER A 170 10.05 10.84 -1.08
N ASN A 171 10.78 11.96 -1.21
CA ASN A 171 11.97 12.05 -2.05
C ASN A 171 13.11 11.08 -1.65
N SER A 172 13.14 10.60 -0.41
CA SER A 172 14.16 9.65 0.06
C SER A 172 14.15 8.31 -0.66
N PHE A 173 13.06 7.95 -1.36
CA PHE A 173 13.05 6.80 -2.28
C PHE A 173 14.17 6.88 -3.34
N ASN A 174 14.64 8.08 -3.70
CA ASN A 174 15.77 8.28 -4.59
C ASN A 174 17.13 7.83 -4.00
N GLU A 175 17.19 7.55 -2.70
CA GLU A 175 18.36 7.00 -2.01
C GLU A 175 18.40 5.46 -2.03
N LEU A 176 17.36 4.80 -2.57
CA LEU A 176 17.39 3.37 -2.83
C LEU A 176 18.56 3.00 -3.75
N PRO A 177 19.10 1.77 -3.63
CA PRO A 177 20.19 1.34 -4.48
C PRO A 177 19.76 1.35 -5.95
N LYS A 178 20.68 1.74 -6.84
CA LYS A 178 20.43 1.79 -8.30
C LYS A 178 20.08 0.43 -8.91
N SER A 179 20.21 -0.68 -8.17
CA SER A 179 19.76 -2.01 -8.56
C SER A 179 18.23 -2.18 -8.51
N VAL A 180 17.50 -1.28 -7.86
CA VAL A 180 16.03 -1.35 -7.77
C VAL A 180 15.41 -1.18 -9.15
N LYS A 181 14.59 -2.15 -9.50
CA LYS A 181 13.88 -2.26 -10.79
C LYS A 181 12.38 -2.09 -10.63
N ARG A 182 11.82 -2.45 -9.48
CA ARG A 182 10.37 -2.43 -9.27
C ARG A 182 9.99 -1.84 -7.92
N VAL A 183 9.01 -0.95 -7.95
CA VAL A 183 8.36 -0.40 -6.75
C VAL A 183 6.87 -0.69 -6.83
N ARG A 184 6.31 -1.26 -5.77
CA ARG A 184 4.90 -1.66 -5.71
C ARG A 184 4.24 -1.10 -4.45
N VAL A 185 3.11 -0.39 -4.62
CA VAL A 185 2.25 0.11 -3.55
C VAL A 185 0.87 -0.46 -3.78
N LEU A 186 0.47 -1.41 -2.93
CA LEU A 186 -0.67 -2.28 -3.17
C LEU A 186 -1.63 -2.20 -1.99
N ASN A 187 -2.93 -2.02 -2.27
CA ASN A 187 -4.00 -2.03 -1.26
C ASN A 187 -3.70 -1.08 -0.07
N SER A 188 -3.11 0.08 -0.34
CA SER A 188 -2.56 0.95 0.69
C SER A 188 -3.17 2.34 0.64
N THR A 189 -3.18 3.06 1.77
CA THR A 189 -3.55 4.47 1.77
C THR A 189 -2.31 5.35 1.71
N ILE A 190 -2.26 6.25 0.73
CA ILE A 190 -1.17 7.21 0.52
C ILE A 190 -1.56 8.52 1.20
N LEU A 191 -0.69 9.02 2.07
CA LEU A 191 -0.86 10.29 2.77
C LEU A 191 -0.36 11.47 1.92
N GLY A 192 0.78 11.29 1.25
CA GLY A 192 1.44 12.33 0.47
C GLY A 192 2.40 11.73 -0.54
N VAL A 193 2.67 12.50 -1.61
CA VAL A 193 3.54 12.10 -2.71
C VAL A 193 4.44 13.27 -3.06
N ASP A 194 5.75 13.06 -2.97
CA ASP A 194 6.73 14.01 -3.47
C ASP A 194 6.72 14.00 -5.03
N PRO A 195 6.73 15.16 -5.71
CA PRO A 195 6.67 15.22 -7.17
C PRO A 195 7.83 14.55 -7.92
N HIS A 196 8.90 14.16 -7.22
CA HIS A 196 10.11 13.55 -7.77
C HIS A 196 10.53 12.28 -7.02
N TRP A 197 9.61 11.62 -6.31
CA TRP A 197 9.94 10.52 -5.39
C TRP A 197 10.70 9.34 -6.01
N LEU A 198 10.54 9.03 -7.30
CA LEU A 198 11.33 8.00 -8.02
C LEU A 198 12.21 8.56 -9.15
N ALA A 199 12.38 9.87 -9.26
CA ALA A 199 13.09 10.50 -10.37
C ALA A 199 14.56 10.02 -10.50
N GLY A 200 15.18 9.64 -9.39
CA GLY A 200 16.56 9.14 -9.31
C GLY A 200 16.72 7.64 -9.58
N LEU A 201 15.65 6.88 -9.77
CA LEU A 201 15.74 5.42 -10.02
C LEU A 201 15.88 5.11 -11.52
N GLU A 202 17.01 5.47 -12.13
CA GLU A 202 17.27 5.34 -13.57
C GLU A 202 17.09 3.91 -14.15
N ASN A 203 17.21 2.88 -13.32
CA ASN A 203 17.03 1.47 -13.69
C ASN A 203 15.62 0.93 -13.40
N LEU A 204 14.67 1.80 -13.08
CA LEU A 204 13.30 1.41 -12.82
C LEU A 204 12.67 0.79 -14.08
N GLU A 205 12.26 -0.47 -13.96
CA GLU A 205 11.57 -1.25 -14.99
C GLU A 205 10.06 -1.20 -14.82
N GLY A 206 9.55 -1.08 -13.58
CA GLY A 206 8.13 -1.09 -13.30
C GLY A 206 7.70 -0.32 -12.05
N LEU A 207 6.64 0.47 -12.18
CA LEU A 207 5.91 1.08 -11.07
C LEU A 207 4.48 0.53 -11.02
N HIS A 208 4.07 0.01 -9.87
CA HIS A 208 2.72 -0.49 -9.64
C HIS A 208 2.10 0.20 -8.43
N VAL A 209 1.08 1.03 -8.67
CA VAL A 209 0.23 1.59 -7.64
C VAL A 209 -1.17 1.04 -7.88
N GLU A 210 -1.60 0.11 -7.03
CA GLU A 210 -2.85 -0.64 -7.22
C GLU A 210 -3.73 -0.54 -5.99
N ASN A 211 -5.02 -0.27 -6.20
CA ASN A 211 -6.01 -0.14 -5.13
C ASN A 211 -5.53 0.83 -4.02
N SER A 212 -4.99 1.98 -4.42
CA SER A 212 -4.31 2.94 -3.52
C SER A 212 -4.53 4.40 -3.97
N ASN A 213 -4.84 5.32 -3.08
CA ASN A 213 -5.28 6.69 -3.41
C ASN A 213 -4.15 7.67 -3.77
N ILE A 214 -3.44 7.48 -4.90
CA ILE A 214 -2.41 8.45 -5.33
C ILE A 214 -3.02 9.79 -5.78
N ASN A 215 -4.27 9.78 -6.24
CA ASN A 215 -5.12 10.93 -6.66
C ASN A 215 -4.62 11.74 -7.86
N SER A 216 -3.31 11.93 -8.01
CA SER A 216 -2.68 12.61 -9.13
C SER A 216 -1.34 11.97 -9.48
N PHE A 217 -0.94 12.05 -10.75
CA PHE A 217 0.34 11.54 -11.22
C PHE A 217 0.97 12.55 -12.18
N ALA A 218 2.27 12.76 -12.03
CA ALA A 218 3.05 13.66 -12.89
C ALA A 218 4.25 12.92 -13.49
N ARG A 219 4.63 13.28 -14.72
CA ARG A 219 5.78 12.65 -15.39
C ARG A 219 7.08 12.81 -14.60
N THR A 220 7.22 13.90 -13.84
CA THR A 220 8.38 14.19 -12.97
C THR A 220 8.59 13.16 -11.86
N MET A 221 7.56 12.39 -11.50
CA MET A 221 7.66 11.34 -10.47
C MET A 221 8.51 10.16 -10.94
N LEU A 222 8.68 9.99 -12.26
CA LEU A 222 9.46 8.92 -12.89
C LEU A 222 10.81 9.46 -13.40
N PRO A 223 11.83 8.60 -13.58
CA PRO A 223 13.10 8.99 -14.18
C PRO A 223 12.91 9.66 -15.55
N LYS A 224 13.72 10.67 -15.87
CA LYS A 224 13.68 11.36 -17.15
C LYS A 224 15.11 11.55 -17.67
N PRO A 225 15.56 10.78 -18.69
CA PRO A 225 14.83 9.73 -19.41
C PRO A 225 14.59 8.44 -18.59
N ALA A 226 13.47 7.77 -18.83
CA ALA A 226 13.11 6.47 -18.24
C ALA A 226 13.56 5.32 -19.18
N HIS A 227 14.87 5.13 -19.32
CA HIS A 227 15.45 4.20 -20.30
C HIS A 227 14.99 2.75 -20.14
N ASN A 228 14.71 2.31 -18.92
CA ASN A 228 14.42 0.91 -18.61
C ASN A 228 12.94 0.65 -18.29
N LEU A 229 12.10 1.69 -18.21
CA LEU A 229 10.71 1.54 -17.79
C LEU A 229 9.91 0.80 -18.85
N THR A 230 9.35 -0.35 -18.48
CA THR A 230 8.55 -1.22 -19.36
C THR A 230 7.08 -1.28 -18.95
N SER A 231 6.78 -1.09 -17.67
CA SER A 231 5.43 -1.19 -17.12
C SER A 231 5.09 -0.03 -16.17
N LEU A 232 3.94 0.59 -16.39
CA LEU A 232 3.34 1.57 -15.48
C LEU A 232 1.90 1.13 -15.18
N THR A 233 1.64 0.75 -13.94
CA THR A 233 0.31 0.37 -13.45
C THR A 233 -0.14 1.37 -12.40
N LEU A 234 -1.22 2.08 -12.67
CA LEU A 234 -1.90 3.02 -11.78
C LEU A 234 -3.38 2.62 -11.69
N ARG A 235 -3.65 1.38 -11.28
CA ARG A 235 -4.99 0.78 -11.30
C ARG A 235 -5.74 1.08 -10.01
N ASN A 236 -7.00 1.51 -10.12
CA ASN A 236 -7.81 1.83 -8.94
C ASN A 236 -7.07 2.82 -8.01
N ALA A 237 -6.59 3.91 -8.61
CA ALA A 237 -5.68 4.86 -7.98
C ALA A 237 -6.30 6.24 -7.69
N ASN A 238 -7.62 6.34 -7.88
CA ASN A 238 -8.41 7.57 -7.76
C ASN A 238 -7.94 8.72 -8.67
N LEU A 239 -7.38 8.38 -9.83
CA LEU A 239 -6.95 9.38 -10.82
C LEU A 239 -8.17 9.97 -11.54
N THR A 240 -8.19 11.29 -11.73
CA THR A 240 -9.21 11.99 -12.52
C THR A 240 -8.70 12.51 -13.86
N SER A 241 -7.37 12.58 -14.02
CA SER A 241 -6.69 13.09 -15.20
C SER A 241 -5.29 12.48 -15.31
N LEU A 242 -4.69 12.62 -16.49
CA LEU A 242 -3.32 12.20 -16.77
C LEU A 242 -2.51 13.35 -17.35
N PRO A 243 -1.20 13.38 -17.13
CA PRO A 243 -0.33 14.38 -17.76
C PRO A 243 -0.13 14.04 -19.24
N VAL A 244 -0.12 15.06 -20.10
CA VAL A 244 0.04 14.90 -21.56
C VAL A 244 1.41 14.34 -21.95
N ASP A 245 2.40 14.48 -21.08
CA ASP A 245 3.77 13.98 -21.24
C ASP A 245 4.00 12.64 -20.52
N LEU A 246 2.94 11.92 -20.13
CA LEU A 246 3.02 10.68 -19.35
C LEU A 246 4.04 9.68 -19.90
N THR A 247 4.11 9.56 -21.22
CA THR A 247 4.93 8.55 -21.92
C THR A 247 6.17 9.15 -22.60
N ASP A 248 6.46 10.43 -22.32
CA ASP A 248 7.64 11.11 -22.84
C ASP A 248 8.93 10.51 -22.26
N GLU A 249 9.94 10.40 -23.12
CA GLU A 249 11.27 9.87 -22.77
C GLU A 249 11.22 8.50 -22.05
N ALA A 250 10.22 7.67 -22.32
CA ALA A 250 10.09 6.30 -21.83
C ALA A 250 10.12 5.30 -23.01
N PRO A 251 11.27 5.11 -23.68
CA PRO A 251 11.35 4.41 -24.97
C PRO A 251 11.00 2.92 -24.92
N LEU A 252 11.10 2.29 -23.74
CA LEU A 252 10.82 0.86 -23.55
C LEU A 252 9.44 0.58 -22.96
N LEU A 253 8.63 1.60 -22.67
CA LEU A 253 7.31 1.41 -22.06
C LEU A 253 6.41 0.65 -23.04
N THR A 254 5.86 -0.47 -22.59
CA THR A 254 4.95 -1.30 -23.39
C THR A 254 3.65 -1.59 -22.66
N THR A 255 3.61 -1.48 -21.33
CA THR A 255 2.40 -1.77 -20.55
C THR A 255 1.98 -0.54 -19.77
N LEU A 256 0.78 -0.04 -20.03
CA LEU A 256 0.14 1.03 -19.27
C LEU A 256 -1.23 0.56 -18.76
N ASN A 257 -1.38 0.40 -17.45
CA ASN A 257 -2.66 0.03 -16.85
C ASN A 257 -3.24 1.20 -16.03
N LEU A 258 -4.38 1.70 -16.49
CA LEU A 258 -5.11 2.84 -15.91
C LEU A 258 -6.54 2.45 -15.51
N GLN A 259 -6.82 1.14 -15.41
CA GLN A 259 -8.17 0.66 -15.15
C GLN A 259 -8.71 1.11 -13.79
N HIS A 260 -10.03 1.18 -13.67
CA HIS A 260 -10.74 1.49 -12.41
C HIS A 260 -10.40 2.86 -11.83
N ASN A 261 -10.16 3.87 -12.66
CA ASN A 261 -9.99 5.24 -12.20
C ASN A 261 -11.26 6.08 -12.47
N ALA A 262 -11.17 7.38 -12.20
CA ALA A 262 -12.24 8.35 -12.45
C ALA A 262 -11.87 9.28 -13.63
N ILE A 263 -11.09 8.79 -14.60
CA ILE A 263 -10.64 9.58 -15.75
C ILE A 263 -11.77 9.70 -16.76
N LYS A 264 -12.15 10.94 -17.08
CA LYS A 264 -13.24 11.21 -18.02
C LYS A 264 -12.79 11.46 -19.45
N SER A 265 -11.62 12.08 -19.64
CA SER A 265 -11.04 12.31 -20.95
C SER A 265 -9.62 11.75 -20.98
N PHE A 266 -9.29 11.11 -22.09
CA PHE A 266 -7.93 10.69 -22.40
C PHE A 266 -7.44 11.56 -23.55
N GLU A 267 -6.32 12.25 -23.39
CA GLU A 267 -5.70 13.03 -24.45
C GLU A 267 -4.75 12.14 -25.26
N ALA A 268 -4.91 12.11 -26.58
CA ALA A 268 -4.09 11.29 -27.49
C ALA A 268 -2.58 11.50 -27.28
N ASP A 269 -2.18 12.74 -26.98
CA ASP A 269 -0.78 13.11 -26.74
C ASP A 269 -0.13 12.32 -25.59
N SER A 270 -0.90 12.00 -24.55
CA SER A 270 -0.44 11.18 -23.41
C SER A 270 0.01 9.77 -23.84
N PHE A 271 -0.44 9.32 -25.01
CA PHE A 271 -0.29 7.97 -25.54
C PHE A 271 0.51 7.90 -26.85
N THR A 272 0.85 9.05 -27.46
CA THR A 272 1.51 9.12 -28.78
C THR A 272 2.73 8.21 -28.90
N PRO A 273 3.68 8.21 -27.96
CA PRO A 273 4.76 7.22 -27.88
C PRO A 273 4.34 5.75 -28.02
N LEU A 274 3.30 5.33 -27.30
CA LEU A 274 2.83 3.95 -27.28
C LEU A 274 2.09 3.60 -28.58
N LEU A 275 1.36 4.56 -29.16
CA LEU A 275 0.61 4.36 -30.41
C LEU A 275 1.52 4.30 -31.65
N THR A 276 2.61 5.08 -31.65
CA THR A 276 3.41 5.30 -32.87
C THR A 276 4.73 4.52 -32.91
N ARG A 277 5.32 4.20 -31.75
CA ARG A 277 6.69 3.62 -31.68
C ARG A 277 6.72 2.13 -31.34
N ARG A 278 5.62 1.56 -30.84
CA ARG A 278 5.59 0.21 -30.25
C ARG A 278 4.34 -0.55 -30.70
N THR A 279 4.51 -1.54 -31.56
CA THR A 279 3.39 -2.41 -32.00
C THR A 279 3.01 -3.46 -30.95
N ASP A 280 3.89 -3.72 -29.98
CA ASP A 280 3.71 -4.63 -28.85
C ASP A 280 3.15 -3.94 -27.59
N ALA A 281 2.92 -2.62 -27.64
CA ALA A 281 2.38 -1.88 -26.50
C ALA A 281 0.89 -2.18 -26.27
N ALA A 282 0.49 -2.20 -25.00
CA ALA A 282 -0.86 -2.37 -24.51
C ALA A 282 -1.19 -1.28 -23.49
N ALA A 283 -2.33 -0.60 -23.69
CA ALA A 283 -2.93 0.26 -22.68
C ALA A 283 -4.29 -0.29 -22.24
N PHE A 284 -4.49 -0.40 -20.93
CA PHE A 284 -5.74 -0.87 -20.34
C PHE A 284 -6.47 0.29 -19.67
N LEU A 285 -7.56 0.75 -20.29
CA LEU A 285 -8.28 1.97 -19.86
C LEU A 285 -9.68 1.70 -19.29
N ASP A 286 -10.12 0.45 -19.25
CA ASP A 286 -11.47 0.07 -18.83
C ASP A 286 -11.84 0.59 -17.44
N GLU A 287 -13.14 0.58 -17.13
CA GLU A 287 -13.63 0.95 -15.81
C GLU A 287 -13.28 2.41 -15.44
N ASN A 288 -13.32 3.28 -16.46
CA ASN A 288 -13.24 4.73 -16.33
C ASN A 288 -14.52 5.36 -16.90
N PRO A 289 -15.05 6.45 -16.31
CA PRO A 289 -16.30 7.09 -16.74
C PRO A 289 -16.08 7.99 -17.98
N LEU A 290 -15.75 7.39 -19.12
CA LEU A 290 -15.34 8.10 -20.33
C LEU A 290 -16.42 9.03 -20.90
N ASP A 291 -16.04 10.28 -21.15
CA ASP A 291 -16.78 11.26 -21.91
C ASP A 291 -16.44 11.09 -23.41
N CYS A 292 -17.41 10.61 -24.19
CA CYS A 292 -17.24 10.34 -25.61
C CYS A 292 -17.51 11.58 -26.46
N ASP A 293 -16.62 12.56 -26.35
CA ASP A 293 -16.58 13.76 -27.17
C ASP A 293 -15.46 13.69 -28.23
N CYS A 294 -14.97 14.83 -28.72
CA CYS A 294 -13.91 14.84 -29.73
C CYS A 294 -12.54 14.37 -29.22
N HIS A 295 -12.26 14.44 -27.92
CA HIS A 295 -11.00 13.96 -27.34
C HIS A 295 -10.92 12.43 -27.40
N ALA A 296 -12.05 11.74 -27.29
CA ALA A 296 -12.12 10.28 -27.41
C ALA A 296 -11.86 9.73 -28.82
N ARG A 297 -11.70 10.58 -29.86
CA ARG A 297 -11.59 10.13 -31.26
C ARG A 297 -10.48 9.12 -31.53
N PHE A 298 -9.31 9.27 -30.89
CA PHE A 298 -8.20 8.34 -31.09
C PHE A 298 -8.54 6.92 -30.58
N LEU A 299 -9.42 6.80 -29.57
CA LEU A 299 -9.90 5.51 -29.06
C LEU A 299 -10.75 4.73 -30.08
N ASN A 300 -11.16 5.37 -31.18
CA ASN A 300 -11.85 4.69 -32.28
C ASN A 300 -10.91 3.76 -33.07
N GLN A 301 -9.60 4.03 -33.05
CA GLN A 301 -8.58 3.35 -33.86
C GLN A 301 -7.40 2.86 -33.02
N ILE A 302 -7.68 2.29 -31.84
CA ILE A 302 -6.65 1.71 -30.98
C ILE A 302 -6.26 0.28 -31.42
N PRO A 303 -5.02 -0.17 -31.16
CA PRO A 303 -4.59 -1.55 -31.40
C PRO A 303 -5.44 -2.58 -30.66
N ALA A 304 -5.48 -3.82 -31.16
CA ALA A 304 -6.24 -4.91 -30.53
C ALA A 304 -5.75 -5.29 -29.13
N SER A 305 -4.49 -4.97 -28.79
CA SER A 305 -3.91 -5.15 -27.46
C SER A 305 -4.43 -4.13 -26.43
N TRP A 306 -5.12 -3.07 -26.86
CA TRP A 306 -5.62 -2.01 -25.98
C TRP A 306 -7.07 -2.26 -25.61
N THR A 307 -7.46 -1.78 -24.43
CA THR A 307 -8.85 -1.78 -23.98
C THR A 307 -9.29 -0.37 -23.62
N ALA A 308 -10.56 -0.07 -23.91
CA ALA A 308 -11.16 1.24 -23.68
C ALA A 308 -12.57 1.06 -23.10
N PRO A 309 -12.96 1.90 -22.13
CA PRO A 309 -14.25 1.80 -21.48
C PRO A 309 -15.38 2.18 -22.46
N PRO A 310 -16.61 1.68 -22.25
CA PRO A 310 -17.78 2.23 -22.91
C PRO A 310 -18.01 3.69 -22.48
N CYS A 311 -18.72 4.45 -23.31
CA CYS A 311 -19.07 5.82 -22.98
C CYS A 311 -19.96 5.90 -21.73
N SER A 312 -19.60 6.78 -20.81
CA SER A 312 -20.45 7.20 -19.68
C SER A 312 -21.32 8.39 -20.09
N THR A 313 -20.73 9.33 -20.82
CA THR A 313 -21.41 10.50 -21.40
C THR A 313 -21.01 10.70 -22.87
N PRO A 314 -21.75 11.49 -23.67
CA PRO A 314 -23.09 12.00 -23.39
C PRO A 314 -24.14 10.87 -23.33
N GLU A 315 -25.32 11.16 -22.78
CA GLU A 315 -26.43 10.19 -22.62
C GLU A 315 -26.73 9.39 -23.89
N ARG A 316 -26.75 10.06 -25.05
CA ARG A 316 -27.01 9.43 -26.36
C ARG A 316 -25.99 8.35 -26.77
N LEU A 317 -24.80 8.36 -26.18
CA LEU A 317 -23.73 7.39 -26.46
C LEU A 317 -23.51 6.41 -25.31
N ARG A 318 -24.22 6.54 -24.19
CA ARG A 318 -23.98 5.75 -22.97
C ARG A 318 -23.97 4.25 -23.26
N GLY A 319 -22.98 3.55 -22.72
CA GLY A 319 -22.80 2.10 -22.85
C GLY A 319 -22.18 1.66 -24.18
N ARG A 320 -22.03 2.54 -25.18
CA ARG A 320 -21.40 2.20 -26.46
C ARG A 320 -19.88 2.27 -26.38
N LEU A 321 -19.20 1.32 -27.02
CA LEU A 321 -17.74 1.35 -27.17
C LEU A 321 -17.35 2.35 -28.26
N VAL A 322 -16.30 3.16 -28.01
CA VAL A 322 -15.85 4.21 -28.94
C VAL A 322 -15.51 3.67 -30.33
N LYS A 323 -14.90 2.48 -30.42
CA LYS A 323 -14.61 1.79 -31.69
C LYS A 323 -15.84 1.54 -32.57
N ASN A 324 -17.04 1.53 -31.98
CA ASN A 324 -18.32 1.31 -32.66
C ASN A 324 -19.12 2.61 -32.89
N ILE A 325 -18.51 3.78 -32.70
CA ILE A 325 -19.14 5.10 -32.84
C ILE A 325 -18.50 5.82 -34.02
N GLY A 326 -19.32 6.37 -34.93
CA GLY A 326 -18.79 7.16 -36.04
C GLY A 326 -18.12 8.44 -35.55
N ILE A 327 -16.96 8.79 -36.10
CA ILE A 327 -16.16 9.97 -35.68
C ILE A 327 -16.97 11.27 -35.70
N SER A 328 -17.93 11.41 -36.62
CA SER A 328 -18.85 12.56 -36.69
C SER A 328 -19.76 12.72 -35.47
N GLN A 329 -19.96 11.67 -34.67
CA GLN A 329 -20.73 11.69 -33.43
C GLN A 329 -19.88 12.06 -32.21
N LEU A 330 -18.55 12.07 -32.35
CA LEU A 330 -17.58 12.43 -31.30
C LEU A 330 -17.24 13.92 -31.44
N ILE A 331 -18.07 14.76 -30.81
CA ILE A 331 -18.09 16.22 -31.00
C ILE A 331 -17.84 16.89 -29.64
N CYS A 332 -16.92 17.85 -29.59
CA CYS A 332 -16.78 18.75 -28.46
C CYS A 332 -17.71 19.95 -28.64
N ALA A 333 -18.33 20.41 -27.55
CA ALA A 333 -19.00 21.71 -27.57
C ALA A 333 -17.95 22.79 -27.89
N PRO A 334 -18.29 23.83 -28.69
CA PRO A 334 -17.40 24.96 -28.86
C PRO A 334 -17.09 25.52 -27.49
N ALA A 335 -15.80 25.64 -27.15
CA ALA A 335 -15.36 26.17 -25.87
C ALA A 335 -16.07 27.52 -25.65
N SER A 336 -16.99 27.57 -24.68
CA SER A 336 -17.61 28.82 -24.29
C SER A 336 -16.47 29.77 -23.95
N ARG A 337 -16.29 30.83 -24.75
CA ARG A 337 -15.36 31.91 -24.43
C ARG A 337 -15.74 32.40 -23.03
N ARG A 338 -15.01 31.94 -22.01
CA ARG A 338 -15.05 32.54 -20.68
C ARG A 338 -14.55 33.96 -20.90
N ARG A 339 -15.49 34.91 -20.87
CA ARG A 339 -15.18 36.34 -20.80
C ARG A 339 -14.62 36.66 -19.43
#